data_AF-A0A0E2YWW8-F1
#
_entry.id   AF-A0A0E2YWW8-F1
#
_cell.length_a   1.000
_cell.length_b   1.000
_cell.length_c   1.000
_cell.angle_alpha   90.00
_cell.angle_beta   90.00
_cell.angle_gamma   90.00
#
_symmetry.space_group_name_H-M   'P 1'
#
loop_
_entity.id
_entity.type
_entity.pdbx_description
1 polymer ?
#
loop_
_entity_poly.entity_id
_entity_poly.type
_entity_poly.pdbx_seq_one_letter_code
_entity_poly.pdbx_strand_id
1 'polypeptide(L)'
;KLIKGIKQERGFIIHSATVQEVIAVHHQSRRQFKKDKLRWRVSGGPRRSLGWVPFKKGAAKWKNGCVYVAGHYFKVWDSYGLSNFEFRSGSFSQDARGRWYFNIVVEVPVAQSTATGQVGIDLGLKETATCSNGLKLEAHRFYRNGEAQLAKAQRAHKRKRVKAIHAKIKNRRLDALHQFTTQVVRENAFIVVGNVSSS
;
A
#
# COMPACT_ATOMS: atom_id res chain seq x y z
N LYS A 1 -23.66 -11.54 18.55
CA LYS A 1 -25.09 -11.37 18.14
C LYS A 1 -25.56 -9.90 18.09
N LEU A 2 -24.96 -8.94 18.80
CA LEU A 2 -25.40 -7.53 18.85
C LEU A 2 -25.25 -6.67 17.57
N ILE A 3 -24.38 -7.02 16.61
CA ILE A 3 -24.04 -6.11 15.50
C ILE A 3 -25.11 -6.13 14.38
N LYS A 4 -25.97 -7.15 14.31
CA LYS A 4 -26.96 -7.30 13.22
C LYS A 4 -28.04 -6.22 13.26
N GLY A 5 -28.47 -5.77 14.45
CA GLY A 5 -29.50 -4.72 14.62
C GLY A 5 -29.02 -3.31 14.28
N ILE A 6 -27.78 -2.96 14.66
CA ILE A 6 -27.21 -1.61 14.46
C ILE A 6 -27.14 -1.21 12.98
N LYS A 7 -26.92 -2.19 12.08
CA LYS A 7 -26.85 -1.92 10.63
C LYS A 7 -28.17 -1.38 10.08
N GLN A 8 -29.27 -2.01 10.47
CA GLN A 8 -30.61 -1.68 9.99
C GLN A 8 -31.11 -0.38 10.61
N GLU A 9 -30.80 -0.18 11.89
CA GLU A 9 -31.15 1.03 12.65
C GLU A 9 -30.42 2.30 12.16
N ARG A 10 -29.16 2.18 11.72
CA ARG A 10 -28.33 3.33 11.31
C ARG A 10 -28.19 3.49 9.79
N GLY A 11 -28.87 2.66 8.99
CA GLY A 11 -28.78 2.70 7.53
C GLY A 11 -27.35 2.48 7.00
N PHE A 12 -26.51 1.74 7.73
CA PHE A 12 -25.12 1.56 7.34
C PHE A 12 -24.98 0.62 6.15
N ILE A 13 -24.37 1.15 5.07
CA ILE A 13 -24.00 0.40 3.87
C ILE A 13 -22.97 -0.70 4.21
N ILE A 14 -22.10 -0.42 5.19
CA ILE A 14 -20.96 -1.26 5.55
C ILE A 14 -21.42 -2.49 6.36
N HIS A 15 -20.94 -3.68 5.98
CA HIS A 15 -21.31 -4.94 6.63
C HIS A 15 -20.62 -5.10 8.01
N SER A 16 -21.23 -5.88 8.91
CA SER A 16 -20.69 -6.19 10.24
C SER A 16 -19.27 -6.77 10.20
N ALA A 17 -18.97 -7.55 9.16
CA ALA A 17 -17.64 -8.13 8.93
C ALA A 17 -16.54 -7.07 8.76
N THR A 18 -16.84 -5.94 8.11
CA THR A 18 -15.90 -4.81 8.01
C THR A 18 -15.65 -4.17 9.37
N VAL A 19 -16.70 -4.00 10.18
CA VAL A 19 -16.56 -3.46 11.55
C VAL A 19 -15.66 -4.36 12.39
N GLN A 20 -15.86 -5.68 12.31
CA GLN A 20 -15.00 -6.64 13.00
C GLN A 20 -13.54 -6.57 12.53
N GLU A 21 -13.30 -6.37 11.23
CA GLU A 21 -11.95 -6.24 10.70
C GLU A 21 -11.25 -4.96 11.17
N VAL A 22 -11.98 -3.84 11.23
CA VAL A 22 -11.46 -2.59 11.81
C VAL A 22 -11.08 -2.79 13.28
N ILE A 23 -11.91 -3.50 14.06
CA ILE A 23 -11.62 -3.81 15.46
C ILE A 23 -10.38 -4.70 15.57
N ALA A 24 -10.25 -5.72 14.72
CA ALA A 24 -9.09 -6.62 14.71
C ALA A 24 -7.78 -5.86 14.43
N VAL A 25 -7.75 -5.03 13.39
CA VAL A 25 -6.58 -4.22 13.04
C VAL A 25 -6.25 -3.20 14.14
N HIS A 26 -7.27 -2.61 14.77
CA HIS A 26 -7.06 -1.72 15.90
C HIS A 26 -6.42 -2.44 17.09
N HIS A 27 -6.88 -3.65 17.43
CA HIS A 27 -6.29 -4.48 18.48
C HIS A 27 -4.83 -4.87 18.17
N GLN A 28 -4.55 -5.33 16.95
CA GLN A 28 -3.19 -5.65 16.50
C GLN A 28 -2.26 -4.44 16.61
N SER A 29 -2.71 -3.27 16.13
CA SER A 29 -1.95 -2.04 16.19
C SER A 29 -1.64 -1.63 17.64
N ARG A 30 -2.60 -1.77 18.56
CA ARG A 30 -2.37 -1.50 19.99
C ARG A 30 -1.23 -2.34 20.55
N ARG A 31 -1.23 -3.64 20.23
CA ARG A 31 -0.19 -4.57 20.68
C ARG A 31 1.17 -4.23 20.06
N GLN A 32 1.22 -3.99 18.75
CA GLN A 32 2.45 -3.64 18.03
C GLN A 32 3.11 -2.38 18.60
N PHE A 33 2.32 -1.33 18.87
CA PHE A 33 2.83 -0.08 19.40
C PHE A 33 2.92 -0.02 20.94
N LYS A 34 2.58 -1.12 21.63
CA LYS A 34 2.56 -1.23 23.09
C LYS A 34 1.76 -0.08 23.75
N LYS A 35 0.52 0.14 23.29
CA LYS A 35 -0.35 1.21 23.81
C LYS A 35 -1.69 0.71 24.34
N ASP A 36 -2.10 1.27 25.48
CA ASP A 36 -3.42 1.02 26.08
C ASP A 36 -4.56 1.63 25.27
N LYS A 37 -4.29 2.68 24.48
CA LYS A 37 -5.27 3.27 23.58
C LYS A 37 -4.56 3.89 22.38
N LEU A 38 -5.14 3.69 21.19
CA LEU A 38 -4.72 4.42 19.99
C LEU A 38 -5.55 5.69 19.87
N ARG A 39 -4.99 6.70 19.20
CA ARG A 39 -5.79 7.85 18.78
C ARG A 39 -6.85 7.39 17.79
N TRP A 40 -8.08 7.80 18.03
CA TRP A 40 -9.17 7.58 17.09
C TRP A 40 -8.86 8.25 15.74
N ARG A 41 -9.36 7.64 14.67
CA ARG A 41 -9.22 8.19 13.32
C ARG A 41 -9.97 9.53 13.24
N VAL A 42 -9.27 10.58 12.82
CA VAL A 42 -9.82 11.94 12.74
C VAL A 42 -10.45 12.16 11.37
N SER A 43 -11.70 12.59 11.30
CA SER A 43 -12.42 12.77 10.02
C SER A 43 -12.15 14.11 9.33
N GLY A 44 -11.72 15.13 10.08
CA GLY A 44 -11.58 16.51 9.59
C GLY A 44 -10.20 17.13 9.81
N GLY A 45 -10.01 18.31 9.21
CA GLY A 45 -8.82 19.13 9.39
C GLY A 45 -7.55 18.64 8.66
N PRO A 46 -6.42 19.35 8.85
CA PRO A 46 -5.16 19.06 8.16
C PRO A 46 -4.57 17.69 8.47
N ARG A 47 -4.86 17.14 9.66
CA ARG A 47 -4.40 15.83 10.15
C ARG A 47 -5.45 14.74 10.06
N ARG A 48 -6.47 14.91 9.19
CA ARG A 48 -7.48 13.87 8.98
C ARG A 48 -6.84 12.54 8.57
N SER A 49 -7.42 11.45 9.04
CA SER A 49 -7.12 10.11 8.55
C SER A 49 -7.56 9.97 7.10
N LEU A 50 -6.75 9.27 6.31
CA LEU A 50 -7.11 8.90 4.94
C LEU A 50 -8.21 7.84 4.96
N GLY A 51 -9.06 7.81 3.95
CA GLY A 51 -10.08 6.77 3.82
C GLY A 51 -9.44 5.36 3.81
N TRP A 52 -10.02 4.45 4.59
CA TRP A 52 -9.64 3.03 4.56
C TRP A 52 -10.82 2.20 5.06
N VAL A 53 -11.23 1.22 4.25
CA VAL A 53 -12.38 0.35 4.49
C VAL A 53 -11.95 -1.09 4.22
N PRO A 54 -11.65 -1.88 5.26
CA PRO A 54 -11.26 -3.27 5.08
C PRO A 54 -12.48 -4.19 4.90
N PHE A 55 -12.27 -5.35 4.32
CA PHE A 55 -13.30 -6.37 4.18
C PHE A 55 -12.70 -7.77 4.15
N LYS A 56 -13.50 -8.75 4.56
CA LYS A 56 -13.13 -10.18 4.54
C LYS A 56 -13.51 -10.85 3.22
N LYS A 57 -13.01 -12.07 3.02
CA LYS A 57 -13.38 -12.94 1.88
C LYS A 57 -14.91 -12.97 1.69
N GLY A 58 -15.34 -12.89 0.43
CA GLY A 58 -16.75 -12.93 0.03
C GLY A 58 -17.49 -11.59 0.08
N ALA A 59 -16.91 -10.54 0.70
CA ALA A 59 -17.51 -9.21 0.74
C ALA A 59 -17.39 -8.44 -0.58
N ALA A 60 -16.36 -8.76 -1.37
CA ALA A 60 -16.15 -8.23 -2.72
C ALA A 60 -16.27 -9.35 -3.75
N LYS A 61 -16.88 -9.05 -4.89
CA LYS A 61 -17.03 -9.97 -6.02
C LYS A 61 -16.78 -9.23 -7.33
N TRP A 62 -16.29 -9.92 -8.35
CA TRP A 62 -16.31 -9.39 -9.71
C TRP A 62 -17.67 -9.64 -10.34
N LYS A 63 -18.34 -8.60 -10.86
CA LYS A 63 -19.64 -8.68 -11.53
C LYS A 63 -19.74 -7.61 -12.61
N ASN A 64 -20.20 -7.97 -13.80
CA ASN A 64 -20.46 -7.02 -14.90
C ASN A 64 -19.27 -6.09 -15.20
N GLY A 65 -18.05 -6.64 -15.22
CA GLY A 65 -16.82 -5.87 -15.46
C GLY A 65 -16.45 -4.88 -14.34
N CYS A 66 -17.05 -5.02 -13.15
CA CYS A 66 -16.86 -4.13 -12.02
C CYS A 66 -16.60 -4.92 -10.72
N VAL A 67 -16.02 -4.23 -9.74
CA VAL A 67 -15.96 -4.72 -8.36
C VAL A 67 -17.30 -4.43 -7.69
N TYR A 68 -18.02 -5.47 -7.29
CA TYR A 68 -19.27 -5.39 -6.56
C TYR A 68 -19.04 -5.56 -5.05
N VAL A 69 -19.32 -4.52 -4.27
CA VAL A 69 -19.17 -4.50 -2.81
C VAL A 69 -20.36 -3.78 -2.19
N ALA A 70 -20.97 -4.38 -1.17
CA ALA A 70 -22.03 -3.77 -0.36
C ALA A 70 -23.19 -3.16 -1.17
N GLY A 71 -23.59 -3.77 -2.29
CA GLY A 71 -24.68 -3.28 -3.14
C GLY A 71 -24.26 -2.32 -4.25
N HIS A 72 -22.99 -1.94 -4.30
CA HIS A 72 -22.47 -0.95 -5.23
C HIS A 72 -21.48 -1.55 -6.22
N TYR A 73 -21.49 -1.04 -7.45
CA TYR A 73 -20.54 -1.37 -8.50
C TYR A 73 -19.47 -0.29 -8.59
N PHE A 74 -18.21 -0.71 -8.53
CA PHE A 74 -17.04 0.16 -8.68
C PHE A 74 -16.27 -0.25 -9.93
N LYS A 75 -16.17 0.65 -10.90
CA LYS A 75 -15.22 0.51 -12.01
C LYS A 75 -13.82 0.70 -11.46
N VAL A 76 -12.93 -0.24 -11.78
CA VAL A 76 -11.52 -0.18 -11.38
C VAL A 76 -10.65 -0.24 -12.64
N TRP A 77 -9.51 0.41 -12.59
CA TRP A 77 -8.47 0.19 -13.58
C TRP A 77 -7.88 -1.19 -13.33
N ASP A 78 -8.08 -2.12 -14.27
CA ASP A 78 -7.65 -3.51 -14.14
C ASP A 78 -6.62 -3.84 -15.22
N SER A 79 -5.35 -3.95 -14.81
CA SER A 79 -4.25 -4.41 -15.65
C SER A 79 -3.88 -5.87 -15.42
N TYR A 80 -4.52 -6.53 -14.44
CA TYR A 80 -4.16 -7.88 -13.99
C TYR A 80 -5.20 -8.94 -14.37
N GLY A 81 -6.36 -8.53 -14.91
CA GLY A 81 -7.45 -9.43 -15.21
C GLY A 81 -8.07 -9.98 -13.92
N LEU A 82 -8.47 -9.09 -13.01
CA LEU A 82 -9.08 -9.42 -11.72
C LEU A 82 -10.29 -10.35 -11.85
N SER A 83 -10.98 -10.31 -12.99
CA SER A 83 -12.06 -11.25 -13.34
C SER A 83 -11.65 -12.71 -13.29
N ASN A 84 -10.37 -13.01 -13.44
CA ASN A 84 -9.83 -14.37 -13.50
C ASN A 84 -9.53 -14.96 -12.12
N PHE A 85 -9.72 -14.18 -11.04
CA PHE A 85 -9.30 -14.56 -9.70
C PHE A 85 -10.46 -14.54 -8.69
N GLU A 86 -10.42 -15.48 -7.73
CA GLU A 86 -11.32 -15.44 -6.59
C GLU A 86 -10.84 -14.38 -5.58
N PHE A 87 -11.75 -13.46 -5.22
CA PHE A 87 -11.46 -12.40 -4.27
C PHE A 87 -11.46 -12.92 -2.83
N ARG A 88 -10.35 -12.70 -2.11
CA ARG A 88 -10.23 -12.99 -0.67
C ARG A 88 -10.46 -11.73 0.17
N SER A 89 -9.71 -11.55 1.24
CA SER A 89 -9.72 -10.32 2.03
C SER A 89 -9.07 -9.17 1.26
N GLY A 90 -9.43 -7.95 1.62
CA GLY A 90 -8.92 -6.77 0.95
C GLY A 90 -9.33 -5.50 1.64
N SER A 91 -9.08 -4.38 0.99
CA SER A 91 -9.52 -3.08 1.47
C SER A 91 -9.63 -2.04 0.36
N PHE A 92 -10.51 -1.07 0.55
CA PHE A 92 -10.40 0.21 -0.15
C PHE A 92 -9.47 1.12 0.65
N SER A 93 -8.56 1.82 -0.02
CA SER A 93 -7.67 2.78 0.61
C SER A 93 -7.62 4.09 -0.18
N GLN A 94 -7.50 5.21 0.53
CA GLN A 94 -7.41 6.54 -0.05
C GLN A 94 -5.97 7.06 0.06
N ASP A 95 -5.46 7.69 -0.99
CA ASP A 95 -4.20 8.45 -0.90
C ASP A 95 -4.42 9.90 -0.43
N ALA A 96 -3.32 10.61 -0.15
CA ALA A 96 -3.36 12.01 0.26
C ALA A 96 -3.96 12.96 -0.80
N ARG A 97 -4.01 12.53 -2.07
CA ARG A 97 -4.61 13.27 -3.19
C ARG A 97 -6.11 13.01 -3.32
N GLY A 98 -6.66 12.08 -2.56
CA GLY A 98 -8.07 11.72 -2.56
C GLY A 98 -8.43 10.59 -3.54
N ARG A 99 -7.45 9.97 -4.20
CA ARG A 99 -7.69 8.82 -5.08
C ARG A 99 -7.94 7.58 -4.23
N TRP A 100 -8.86 6.74 -4.68
CA TRP A 100 -9.19 5.48 -4.04
C TRP A 100 -8.60 4.31 -4.82
N TYR A 101 -8.12 3.32 -4.09
CA TYR A 101 -7.55 2.09 -4.61
C TYR A 101 -8.32 0.91 -4.02
N PHE A 102 -8.62 -0.07 -4.86
CA PHE A 102 -9.14 -1.36 -4.45
C PHE A 102 -7.96 -2.32 -4.34
N ASN A 103 -7.68 -2.76 -3.12
CA ASN A 103 -6.60 -3.69 -2.83
C ASN A 103 -7.24 -5.04 -2.49
N ILE A 104 -6.85 -6.09 -3.19
CA ILE A 104 -7.44 -7.41 -3.04
C ILE A 104 -6.36 -8.48 -2.97
N VAL A 105 -6.54 -9.42 -2.06
CA VAL A 105 -5.74 -10.63 -2.01
C VAL A 105 -6.39 -11.66 -2.91
N VAL A 106 -5.59 -12.25 -3.78
CA VAL A 106 -5.97 -13.33 -4.69
C VAL A 106 -5.00 -14.48 -4.50
N GLU A 107 -5.43 -15.69 -4.84
CA GLU A 107 -4.56 -16.85 -4.89
C GLU A 107 -3.99 -16.98 -6.30
N VAL A 108 -2.68 -17.16 -6.40
CA VAL A 108 -1.97 -17.30 -7.66
C VAL A 108 -1.09 -18.55 -7.59
N PRO A 109 -0.97 -19.33 -8.68
CA PRO A 109 -0.05 -20.45 -8.72
C PRO A 109 1.38 -19.93 -8.54
N VAL A 110 2.18 -20.63 -7.73
CA VAL A 110 3.58 -20.29 -7.52
C VAL A 110 4.36 -20.73 -8.76
N ALA A 111 4.88 -19.76 -9.52
CA ALA A 111 5.83 -20.04 -10.58
C ALA A 111 7.19 -20.35 -9.97
N GLN A 112 7.81 -21.46 -10.35
CA GLN A 112 9.19 -21.75 -9.97
C GLN A 112 10.13 -20.76 -10.65
N SER A 113 11.12 -20.25 -9.90
CA SER A 113 12.16 -19.40 -10.47
C SER A 113 13.10 -20.22 -11.32
N THR A 114 13.43 -19.73 -12.51
CA THR A 114 14.49 -20.29 -13.38
C THR A 114 15.84 -19.64 -13.13
N ALA A 115 15.93 -18.74 -12.15
CA ALA A 115 17.19 -18.09 -11.81
C ALA A 115 18.21 -19.11 -11.30
N THR A 116 19.49 -18.86 -11.58
CA THR A 116 20.62 -19.69 -11.12
C THR A 116 21.69 -18.88 -10.39
N GLY A 117 21.63 -17.55 -10.49
CA GLY A 117 22.62 -16.66 -9.90
C GLY A 117 22.58 -16.64 -8.37
N GLN A 118 23.65 -16.13 -7.79
CA GLN A 118 23.75 -15.87 -6.36
C GLN A 118 24.30 -14.47 -6.16
N VAL A 119 23.71 -13.71 -5.23
CA VAL A 119 24.12 -12.33 -5.00
C VAL A 119 24.07 -11.96 -3.52
N GLY A 120 25.15 -11.32 -3.04
CA GLY A 120 25.17 -10.62 -1.78
C GLY A 120 24.76 -9.16 -1.99
N ILE A 121 23.89 -8.62 -1.14
CA ILE A 121 23.44 -7.24 -1.17
C ILE A 121 23.92 -6.54 0.10
N ASP A 122 24.80 -5.57 -0.04
CA ASP A 122 25.19 -4.66 1.03
C ASP A 122 24.34 -3.40 0.99
N LEU A 123 23.79 -2.97 2.13
CA LEU A 123 22.90 -1.82 2.22
C LEU A 123 23.67 -0.61 2.75
N GLY A 124 23.61 0.50 2.03
CA GLY A 124 24.42 1.67 2.32
C GLY A 124 23.66 3.00 2.27
N LEU A 125 24.36 4.08 2.62
CA LEU A 125 23.84 5.46 2.57
C LEU A 125 24.28 6.21 1.31
N LYS A 126 25.48 5.92 0.79
CA LYS A 126 26.02 6.53 -0.43
C LYS A 126 25.37 5.92 -1.67
N GLU A 127 25.38 4.60 -1.73
CA GLU A 127 24.57 3.76 -2.60
C GLU A 127 23.54 3.05 -1.72
N THR A 128 22.26 3.04 -2.11
CA THR A 128 21.20 2.43 -1.28
C THR A 128 21.41 0.93 -1.14
N ALA A 129 21.87 0.28 -2.20
CA ALA A 129 22.27 -1.12 -2.18
C ALA A 129 23.42 -1.35 -3.18
N THR A 130 24.40 -2.16 -2.80
CA THR A 130 25.49 -2.61 -3.67
C THR A 130 25.48 -4.13 -3.70
N CYS A 131 25.33 -4.71 -4.89
CA CYS A 131 25.38 -6.14 -5.10
C CYS A 131 26.80 -6.61 -5.36
N SER A 132 27.12 -7.85 -4.93
CA SER A 132 28.43 -8.48 -5.16
C SER A 132 28.79 -8.67 -6.63
N ASN A 133 27.78 -8.70 -7.52
CA ASN A 133 27.95 -8.77 -8.97
C ASN A 133 28.18 -7.41 -9.64
N GLY A 134 28.32 -6.33 -8.86
CA GLY A 134 28.57 -4.97 -9.35
C GLY A 134 27.31 -4.16 -9.65
N LEU A 135 26.10 -4.76 -9.63
CA LEU A 135 24.85 -4.01 -9.73
C LEU A 135 24.70 -3.08 -8.51
N LYS A 136 24.28 -1.83 -8.73
CA LYS A 136 24.10 -0.84 -7.66
C LYS A 136 22.77 -0.15 -7.78
N LEU A 137 22.09 0.01 -6.65
CA LEU A 137 20.98 0.92 -6.50
C LEU A 137 21.52 2.25 -5.99
N GLU A 138 21.54 3.26 -6.86
CA GLU A 138 21.95 4.60 -6.46
C GLU A 138 21.04 5.16 -5.37
N ALA A 139 21.62 5.89 -4.40
CA ALA A 139 20.86 6.72 -3.49
C ALA A 139 20.38 8.00 -4.20
N HIS A 140 19.52 7.80 -5.21
CA HIS A 140 18.93 8.88 -5.96
C HIS A 140 18.29 9.86 -4.99
N ARG A 141 18.73 11.13 -5.07
CA ARG A 141 18.23 12.23 -4.23
C ARG A 141 16.86 12.70 -4.71
N PHE A 142 15.89 11.78 -4.84
CA PHE A 142 14.56 12.01 -5.39
C PHE A 142 13.86 13.21 -4.76
N TYR A 143 14.06 13.39 -3.45
CA TYR A 143 13.53 14.53 -2.72
C TYR A 143 14.17 15.86 -3.16
N ARG A 144 15.51 15.94 -3.25
CA ARG A 144 16.22 17.17 -3.64
C ARG A 144 15.81 17.66 -5.02
N ASN A 145 15.59 16.73 -5.96
CA ASN A 145 15.12 17.07 -7.31
C ASN A 145 13.73 17.72 -7.32
N GLY A 146 12.89 17.42 -6.31
CA GLY A 146 11.56 17.99 -6.16
C GLY A 146 11.46 19.14 -5.16
N GLU A 147 12.53 19.39 -4.39
CA GLU A 147 12.52 20.25 -3.21
C GLU A 147 12.24 21.72 -3.54
N ALA A 148 12.91 22.29 -4.54
CA ALA A 148 12.67 23.67 -4.95
C ALA A 148 11.22 23.89 -5.41
N GLN A 149 10.67 22.93 -6.16
CA GLN A 149 9.27 22.98 -6.60
C GLN A 149 8.30 22.81 -5.43
N LEU A 150 8.64 21.94 -4.48
CA LEU A 150 7.85 21.70 -3.27
C LEU A 150 7.80 22.97 -2.41
N ALA A 151 8.95 23.58 -2.14
CA ALA A 151 9.07 24.82 -1.36
C ALA A 151 8.28 25.96 -2.00
N LYS A 152 8.41 26.16 -3.32
CA LYS A 152 7.63 27.17 -4.06
C LYS A 152 6.12 26.91 -3.94
N ALA A 153 5.68 25.65 -4.07
CA ALA A 153 4.27 25.30 -3.94
C ALA A 153 3.74 25.45 -2.50
N GLN A 154 4.58 25.17 -1.49
CA GLN A 154 4.24 25.35 -0.07
C GLN A 154 4.08 26.83 0.28
N ARG A 155 5.06 27.68 -0.09
CA ARG A 155 4.99 29.14 0.13
C ARG A 155 3.79 29.78 -0.56
N ALA A 156 3.44 29.30 -1.76
CA ALA A 156 2.25 29.75 -2.48
C ALA A 156 0.93 29.11 -1.99
N HIS A 157 0.94 28.36 -0.88
CA HIS A 157 -0.21 27.65 -0.30
C HIS A 157 -0.98 26.74 -1.29
N LYS A 158 -0.31 26.23 -2.34
CA LYS A 158 -0.91 25.40 -3.39
C LYS A 158 -1.04 23.94 -2.93
N ARG A 159 -1.95 23.67 -1.98
CA ARG A 159 -2.13 22.35 -1.33
C ARG A 159 -2.25 21.17 -2.31
N LYS A 160 -2.98 21.32 -3.42
CA LYS A 160 -3.12 20.27 -4.46
C LYS A 160 -1.77 19.96 -5.12
N ARG A 161 -0.98 20.99 -5.44
CA ARG A 161 0.33 20.85 -6.07
C ARG A 161 1.34 20.21 -5.12
N VAL A 162 1.34 20.62 -3.84
CA VAL A 162 2.17 20.00 -2.79
C VAL A 162 1.93 18.49 -2.71
N LYS A 163 0.66 18.07 -2.63
CA LYS A 163 0.30 16.64 -2.61
C LYS A 163 0.74 15.89 -3.87
N ALA A 164 0.63 16.51 -5.04
CA ALA A 164 1.07 15.92 -6.29
C ALA A 164 2.60 15.74 -6.35
N ILE A 165 3.37 16.72 -5.86
CA ILE A 165 4.83 16.64 -5.80
C ILE A 165 5.27 15.53 -4.84
N HIS A 166 4.71 15.46 -3.63
CA HIS A 166 5.00 14.38 -2.69
C HIS A 166 4.70 13.00 -3.28
N ALA A 167 3.54 12.85 -3.94
CA ALA A 167 3.21 11.59 -4.62
C ALA A 167 4.20 11.24 -5.73
N LYS A 168 4.64 12.23 -6.52
CA LYS A 168 5.64 12.03 -7.58
C LYS A 168 6.99 11.57 -7.01
N ILE A 169 7.46 12.20 -5.93
CA ILE A 169 8.71 11.81 -5.25
C ILE A 169 8.59 10.38 -4.70
N LYS A 170 7.48 10.07 -4.00
CA LYS A 170 7.21 8.72 -3.48
C LYS A 170 7.21 7.67 -4.59
N ASN A 171 6.49 7.93 -5.69
CA ASN A 171 6.35 6.98 -6.78
C ASN A 171 7.68 6.74 -7.51
N ARG A 172 8.49 7.77 -7.73
CA ARG A 172 9.84 7.60 -8.32
C ARG A 172 10.75 6.73 -7.45
N ARG A 173 10.71 6.94 -6.13
CA ARG A 173 11.47 6.10 -5.19
C ARG A 173 11.00 4.64 -5.23
N LEU A 174 9.69 4.42 -5.23
CA LEU A 174 9.13 3.06 -5.31
C LEU A 174 9.45 2.38 -6.63
N ASP A 175 9.37 3.10 -7.75
CA ASP A 175 9.69 2.59 -9.08
C ASP A 175 11.14 2.11 -9.16
N ALA A 176 12.11 2.92 -8.72
CA ALA A 176 13.51 2.51 -8.68
C ALA A 176 13.75 1.28 -7.79
N LEU A 177 13.11 1.23 -6.62
CA LEU A 177 13.18 0.06 -5.73
C LEU A 177 12.59 -1.18 -6.40
N HIS A 178 11.42 -1.08 -7.02
CA HIS A 178 10.75 -2.21 -7.65
C HIS A 178 11.52 -2.73 -8.85
N GLN A 179 12.08 -1.85 -9.70
CA GLN A 179 12.89 -2.27 -10.84
C GLN A 179 14.13 -3.02 -10.37
N PHE A 180 14.84 -2.47 -9.38
CA PHE A 180 16.02 -3.10 -8.80
C PHE A 180 15.70 -4.46 -8.16
N THR A 181 14.70 -4.54 -7.29
CA THR A 181 14.36 -5.81 -6.63
C THR A 181 13.83 -6.86 -7.61
N THR A 182 13.07 -6.43 -8.63
CA THR A 182 12.59 -7.34 -9.69
C THR A 182 13.75 -7.91 -10.48
N GLN A 183 14.74 -7.08 -10.84
CA GLN A 183 15.95 -7.55 -11.54
C GLN A 183 16.71 -8.56 -10.69
N VAL A 184 16.99 -8.22 -9.43
CA VAL A 184 17.72 -9.07 -8.48
C VAL A 184 17.05 -10.45 -8.34
N VAL A 185 15.72 -10.50 -8.16
CA VAL A 185 14.97 -11.75 -7.99
C VAL A 185 14.91 -12.56 -9.29
N ARG A 186 14.88 -11.92 -10.45
CA ARG A 186 14.87 -12.63 -11.75
C ARG A 186 16.20 -13.28 -12.08
N GLU A 187 17.30 -12.67 -11.67
CA GLU A 187 18.65 -13.12 -12.01
C GLU A 187 19.23 -14.11 -10.98
N ASN A 188 18.77 -14.06 -9.73
CA ASN A 188 19.40 -14.79 -8.62
C ASN A 188 18.44 -15.72 -7.89
N ALA A 189 18.82 -16.99 -7.73
CA ALA A 189 18.13 -17.97 -6.91
C ALA A 189 18.45 -17.83 -5.42
N PHE A 190 19.68 -17.40 -5.11
CA PHE A 190 20.13 -17.22 -3.73
C PHE A 190 20.53 -15.77 -3.49
N ILE A 191 19.87 -15.13 -2.53
CA ILE A 191 20.07 -13.72 -2.21
C ILE A 191 20.42 -13.61 -0.73
N VAL A 192 21.61 -13.09 -0.43
CA VAL A 192 22.04 -12.79 0.92
C VAL A 192 21.99 -11.30 1.13
N VAL A 193 21.32 -10.83 2.19
CA VAL A 193 21.23 -9.40 2.51
C VAL A 193 22.06 -9.12 3.74
N GLY A 194 22.97 -8.15 3.64
CA GLY A 194 23.77 -7.66 4.74
C GLY A 194 22.90 -7.11 5.87
N ASN A 195 23.29 -7.38 7.11
CA ASN A 195 22.57 -6.87 8.27
C ASN A 195 23.00 -5.42 8.53
N VAL A 196 22.06 -4.49 8.40
CA VAL A 196 22.23 -3.10 8.81
C VAL A 196 21.50 -2.88 10.13
N SER A 197 22.27 -2.76 11.22
CA SER A 197 21.72 -2.29 12.48
C SER A 197 21.26 -0.84 12.31
N SER A 198 19.98 -0.57 12.58
CA SER A 198 19.53 0.79 12.83
C SER A 198 20.02 1.18 14.23
N SER A 199 21.16 1.85 14.30
CA SER A 199 21.61 2.55 15.52
C SER A 199 20.58 3.60 15.96
#